data_AF-A0A7Y2DZR1-F1
#
_entry.id   AF-A0A7Y2DZR1-F1
#
_cell.length_a   1.000
_cell.length_b   1.000
_cell.length_c   1.000
_cell.angle_alpha   90.00
_cell.angle_beta   90.00
_cell.angle_gamma   90.00
#
_symmetry.space_group_name_H-M   'P 1'
#
loop_
_entity.id
_entity.type
_entity.pdbx_description
1 polymer ?
#
loop_
_entity_poly.entity_id
_entity_poly.type
_entity_poly.pdbx_seq_one_letter_code
_entity_poly.pdbx_strand_id
1 'polypeptide(L)'
;MRCTSITIILLLLFSQSIAQDKVDLEKYWNYRDNLTSKFLIIGTEPGMSLPAAYRNEVNREIKWADNMITLGWYIGVLATEYHLLNNDKYTGYELNNKLRVSQNKYELYCALLALRRLDESAETSFRTSLGKSNQTVNRNGFMIRDDVPENFHEKFPNITNSQSDFSADNDFNKEMSQDQIYHILMGLALVKRFIPKEVEYEGVNFVKEAQKQAELISWYLSKYKWRIKNPLKFSEKRKLKSVDRGHQAYIFSGGIKKAVKYINDGDVNLVKKISPFYAWYWNTLRRCWNPTYTKQHNVHMIMSAASAGNGWNKRTSKTLIKLSHKHEWYAYPLIHESIFNSKYRGRWIKKKKAVDTYALRDIKSAPAEGIRSPYPNRFEHKWSTNMKYIRDLKTQYTGRIHSQNRTYNGLDFMLLFNSYYITRYP
;
A
#
# COMPACT_ATOMS: atom_id res chain seq x y z
N MET A 1 -4.75 42.43 -36.82
CA MET A 1 -4.12 41.11 -37.07
C MET A 1 -3.12 40.64 -35.99
N ARG A 2 -3.31 40.95 -34.69
CA ARG A 2 -2.45 40.42 -33.60
C ARG A 2 -3.16 39.46 -32.61
N CYS A 3 -4.49 39.32 -32.68
CA CYS A 3 -5.26 38.43 -31.81
C CYS A 3 -5.33 36.97 -32.30
N THR A 4 -5.16 36.71 -33.59
CA THR A 4 -5.23 35.35 -34.16
C THR A 4 -4.03 34.49 -33.77
N SER A 5 -2.82 35.05 -33.70
CA SER A 5 -1.59 34.31 -33.37
C SER A 5 -1.53 33.85 -31.90
N ILE A 6 -2.06 34.62 -30.94
CA ILE A 6 -2.09 34.25 -29.52
C ILE A 6 -3.07 33.07 -29.28
N THR A 7 -4.18 33.05 -30.02
CA THR A 7 -5.20 31.99 -29.91
C THR A 7 -4.67 30.64 -30.39
N ILE A 8 -3.89 30.62 -31.47
CA ILE A 8 -3.30 29.38 -32.03
C ILE A 8 -2.24 28.78 -31.07
N ILE A 9 -1.41 29.62 -30.44
CA ILE A 9 -0.39 29.16 -29.48
C ILE A 9 -1.05 28.55 -28.22
N LEU A 10 -2.14 29.14 -27.72
CA LEU A 10 -2.87 28.59 -26.58
C LEU A 10 -3.51 27.23 -26.92
N LEU A 11 -4.14 27.10 -28.09
CA LEU A 11 -4.73 25.83 -28.55
C LEU A 11 -3.70 24.70 -28.63
N LEU A 12 -2.48 24.99 -29.12
CA LEU A 12 -1.40 24.02 -29.21
C LEU A 12 -0.85 23.56 -27.84
N LEU A 13 -0.85 24.45 -26.84
CA LEU A 13 -0.44 24.10 -25.48
C LEU A 13 -1.48 23.22 -24.77
N PHE A 14 -2.78 23.46 -25.02
CA PHE A 14 -3.85 22.61 -24.49
C PHE A 14 -3.86 21.21 -25.12
N SER A 15 -3.62 21.09 -26.43
CA SER A 15 -3.60 19.78 -27.10
C SER A 15 -2.45 18.88 -26.63
N GLN A 16 -1.27 19.45 -26.32
CA GLN A 16 -0.15 18.67 -25.80
C GLN A 16 -0.42 18.09 -24.40
N SER A 17 -1.15 18.82 -23.54
CA SER A 17 -1.49 18.30 -22.20
C SER A 17 -2.45 17.12 -22.28
N ILE A 18 -3.45 17.17 -23.16
CA ILE A 18 -4.46 16.10 -23.32
C ILE A 18 -3.81 14.83 -23.87
N ALA A 19 -2.92 14.96 -24.87
CA ALA A 19 -2.22 13.83 -25.46
C ALA A 19 -1.30 13.12 -24.45
N GLN A 20 -0.60 13.88 -23.60
CA GLN A 20 0.26 13.31 -22.56
C GLN A 20 -0.54 12.55 -21.50
N ASP A 21 -1.66 13.11 -21.04
CA ASP A 21 -2.52 12.47 -20.04
C ASP A 21 -3.06 11.13 -20.58
N LYS A 22 -3.34 11.04 -21.90
CA LYS A 22 -3.72 9.79 -22.57
C LYS A 22 -2.61 8.74 -22.53
N VAL A 23 -1.36 9.09 -22.84
CA VAL A 23 -0.22 8.16 -22.81
C VAL A 23 0.04 7.63 -21.40
N ASP A 24 -0.02 8.50 -20.40
CA ASP A 24 0.19 8.08 -19.02
C ASP A 24 -0.97 7.20 -18.51
N LEU A 25 -2.20 7.42 -18.99
CA LEU A 25 -3.35 6.57 -18.72
C LEU A 25 -3.28 5.20 -19.41
N GLU A 26 -2.83 5.13 -20.67
CA GLU A 26 -2.58 3.86 -21.35
C GLU A 26 -1.55 3.03 -20.57
N LYS A 27 -0.50 3.68 -20.07
CA LYS A 27 0.48 3.05 -19.16
C LYS A 27 -0.17 2.53 -17.88
N TYR A 28 -1.09 3.29 -17.27
CA TYR A 28 -1.85 2.83 -16.11
C TYR A 28 -2.61 1.53 -16.40
N TRP A 29 -3.33 1.47 -17.51
CA TRP A 29 -4.08 0.27 -17.87
C TRP A 29 -3.17 -0.91 -18.22
N ASN A 30 -2.05 -0.69 -18.91
CA ASN A 30 -1.05 -1.73 -19.13
C ASN A 30 -0.52 -2.32 -17.80
N TYR A 31 -0.37 -1.49 -16.77
CA TYR A 31 0.04 -1.94 -15.43
C TYR A 31 -1.06 -2.74 -14.74
N ARG A 32 -2.33 -2.32 -14.87
CA ARG A 32 -3.48 -3.08 -14.33
C ARG A 32 -3.66 -4.42 -15.02
N ASP A 33 -3.49 -4.48 -16.34
CA ASP A 33 -3.56 -5.71 -17.12
C ASP A 33 -2.40 -6.64 -16.76
N ASN A 34 -1.18 -6.13 -16.66
CA ASN A 34 -0.03 -6.90 -16.19
C ASN A 34 -0.26 -7.44 -14.76
N LEU A 35 -0.78 -6.64 -13.83
CA LEU A 35 -1.09 -7.07 -12.47
C LEU A 35 -2.04 -8.28 -12.48
N THR A 36 -3.17 -8.15 -13.15
CA THR A 36 -4.26 -9.15 -13.13
C THR A 36 -3.99 -10.37 -14.00
N SER A 37 -3.11 -10.28 -15.00
CA SER A 37 -2.73 -11.41 -15.85
C SER A 37 -1.46 -12.14 -15.39
N LYS A 38 -0.54 -11.48 -14.67
CA LYS A 38 0.80 -12.04 -14.36
C LYS A 38 1.16 -12.12 -12.88
N PHE A 39 0.49 -11.35 -12.01
CA PHE A 39 0.90 -11.23 -10.59
C PHE A 39 -0.22 -11.50 -9.61
N LEU A 40 -1.46 -11.69 -10.07
CA LEU A 40 -2.63 -11.78 -9.23
C LEU A 40 -3.65 -12.72 -9.85
N ILE A 41 -4.25 -13.58 -9.03
CA ILE A 41 -5.49 -14.27 -9.36
C ILE A 41 -6.58 -13.67 -8.48
N ILE A 42 -7.61 -13.08 -9.07
CA ILE A 42 -8.69 -12.43 -8.32
C ILE A 42 -9.67 -13.49 -7.81
N GLY A 43 -9.97 -13.48 -6.52
CA GLY A 43 -10.95 -14.38 -5.91
C GLY A 43 -10.81 -14.47 -4.39
N THR A 44 -11.62 -15.33 -3.77
CA THR A 44 -11.74 -15.43 -2.31
C THR A 44 -10.98 -16.60 -1.69
N GLU A 45 -10.46 -17.52 -2.49
CA GLU A 45 -9.73 -18.71 -2.04
C GLU A 45 -8.29 -18.40 -1.57
N PRO A 46 -7.64 -19.32 -0.83
CA PRO A 46 -6.24 -19.17 -0.42
C PRO A 46 -5.31 -18.82 -1.59
N GLY A 47 -4.41 -17.85 -1.36
CA GLY A 47 -3.51 -17.28 -2.39
C GLY A 47 -4.17 -16.30 -3.36
N MET A 48 -5.50 -16.29 -3.50
CA MET A 48 -6.20 -15.34 -4.37
C MET A 48 -6.32 -13.96 -3.72
N SER A 49 -6.36 -12.95 -4.59
CA SER A 49 -6.36 -11.51 -4.28
C SER A 49 -5.17 -11.05 -3.41
N LEU A 50 -4.07 -11.81 -3.45
CA LEU A 50 -2.77 -11.46 -2.89
C LEU A 50 -1.79 -11.19 -4.05
N PRO A 51 -1.37 -9.92 -4.29
CA PRO A 51 -0.47 -9.63 -5.40
C PRO A 51 0.95 -10.13 -5.15
N ALA A 52 1.48 -10.97 -6.05
CA ALA A 52 2.88 -11.37 -6.00
C ALA A 52 3.79 -10.14 -6.08
N ALA A 53 4.86 -10.13 -5.29
CA ALA A 53 5.83 -9.05 -5.25
C ALA A 53 6.67 -8.98 -6.53
N TYR A 54 7.04 -10.15 -7.08
CA TYR A 54 7.75 -10.27 -8.35
C TYR A 54 7.55 -11.63 -9.01
N ARG A 55 7.92 -11.68 -10.28
CA ARG A 55 7.98 -12.88 -11.12
C ARG A 55 9.33 -12.88 -11.84
N ASN A 56 9.86 -14.05 -12.14
CA ASN A 56 11.07 -14.23 -12.93
C ASN A 56 10.82 -15.35 -13.93
N GLU A 57 10.62 -14.98 -15.18
CA GLU A 57 10.27 -15.93 -16.24
C GLU A 57 11.43 -16.87 -16.59
N VAL A 58 12.67 -16.39 -16.48
CA VAL A 58 13.87 -17.20 -16.77
C VAL A 58 14.00 -18.35 -15.76
N ASN A 59 13.80 -18.05 -14.48
CA ASN A 59 13.82 -19.04 -13.41
C ASN A 59 12.46 -19.73 -13.21
N ARG A 60 11.44 -19.35 -14.00
CA ARG A 60 10.06 -19.83 -13.90
C ARG A 60 9.49 -19.77 -12.47
N GLU A 61 9.79 -18.70 -11.73
CA GLU A 61 9.37 -18.50 -10.33
C GLU A 61 8.47 -17.27 -10.15
N ILE A 62 7.60 -17.31 -9.14
CA ILE A 62 6.79 -16.19 -8.67
C ILE A 62 6.85 -16.12 -7.14
N LYS A 63 6.92 -14.91 -6.55
CA LYS A 63 7.12 -14.72 -5.12
C LYS A 63 6.18 -13.69 -4.49
N TRP A 64 5.59 -14.01 -3.35
CA TRP A 64 4.71 -13.12 -2.57
C TRP A 64 5.45 -12.27 -1.53
N ALA A 65 6.52 -12.79 -0.91
CA ALA A 65 7.39 -12.06 0.03
C ALA A 65 6.60 -11.34 1.14
N ASP A 66 6.92 -10.06 1.42
CA ASP A 66 6.20 -9.23 2.41
C ASP A 66 4.79 -8.82 1.92
N ASN A 67 3.94 -9.80 1.61
CA ASN A 67 2.74 -9.61 0.80
C ASN A 67 1.70 -8.67 1.41
N MET A 68 1.57 -8.59 2.74
CA MET A 68 0.67 -7.61 3.35
C MET A 68 1.02 -6.16 3.00
N ILE A 69 2.27 -5.84 2.65
CA ILE A 69 2.60 -4.52 2.09
C ILE A 69 1.95 -4.38 0.71
N THR A 70 2.14 -5.34 -0.20
CA THR A 70 1.51 -5.32 -1.54
C THR A 70 -0.02 -5.31 -1.46
N LEU A 71 -0.61 -6.06 -0.54
CA LEU A 71 -2.05 -6.06 -0.30
C LEU A 71 -2.56 -4.68 0.13
N GLY A 72 -1.89 -4.01 1.06
CA GLY A 72 -2.27 -2.66 1.50
C GLY A 72 -2.24 -1.62 0.38
N TRP A 73 -1.24 -1.70 -0.51
CA TRP A 73 -1.19 -0.84 -1.69
C TRP A 73 -2.26 -1.21 -2.71
N TYR A 74 -2.53 -2.50 -2.93
CA TYR A 74 -3.56 -2.95 -3.87
C TYR A 74 -4.96 -2.52 -3.44
N ILE A 75 -5.30 -2.67 -2.15
CA ILE A 75 -6.52 -2.11 -1.57
C ILE A 75 -6.59 -0.59 -1.83
N GLY A 76 -5.48 0.13 -1.64
CA GLY A 76 -5.39 1.56 -1.94
C GLY A 76 -5.59 1.91 -3.42
N VAL A 77 -5.00 1.12 -4.34
CA VAL A 77 -5.19 1.27 -5.79
C VAL A 77 -6.66 1.08 -6.14
N LEU A 78 -7.28 0.01 -5.68
CA LEU A 78 -8.69 -0.29 -5.96
C LEU A 78 -9.63 0.81 -5.44
N ALA A 79 -9.42 1.29 -4.21
CA ALA A 79 -10.23 2.35 -3.63
C ALA A 79 -10.12 3.67 -4.41
N THR A 80 -8.89 4.03 -4.81
CA THR A 80 -8.66 5.26 -5.58
C THR A 80 -9.12 5.12 -7.03
N GLU A 81 -8.96 3.94 -7.64
CA GLU A 81 -9.49 3.62 -8.98
C GLU A 81 -11.02 3.67 -9.00
N TYR A 82 -11.70 3.14 -7.97
CA TYR A 82 -13.15 3.25 -7.84
C TYR A 82 -13.60 4.71 -7.90
N HIS A 83 -12.91 5.60 -7.18
CA HIS A 83 -13.22 7.02 -7.18
C HIS A 83 -13.00 7.67 -8.55
N LEU A 84 -11.89 7.36 -9.23
CA LEU A 84 -11.60 7.88 -10.56
C LEU A 84 -12.62 7.39 -11.59
N LEU A 85 -13.00 6.11 -11.55
CA LEU A 85 -14.00 5.52 -12.46
C LEU A 85 -15.41 6.11 -12.27
N ASN A 86 -15.73 6.63 -11.09
CA ASN A 86 -17.03 7.22 -10.76
C ASN A 86 -17.00 8.76 -10.75
N ASN A 87 -15.98 9.39 -11.32
CA ASN A 87 -15.85 10.84 -11.35
C ASN A 87 -15.64 11.34 -12.79
N ASP A 88 -16.66 12.05 -13.27
CA ASP A 88 -16.78 12.59 -14.63
C ASP A 88 -15.67 13.60 -15.02
N LYS A 89 -14.97 14.15 -14.02
CA LYS A 89 -13.84 15.06 -14.24
C LYS A 89 -12.60 14.38 -14.82
N TYR A 90 -12.48 13.05 -14.74
CA TYR A 90 -11.30 12.32 -15.23
C TYR A 90 -11.56 11.75 -16.61
N THR A 91 -11.28 12.55 -17.64
CA THR A 91 -11.36 12.10 -19.03
C THR A 91 -10.39 10.93 -19.28
N GLY A 92 -10.87 9.90 -19.98
CA GLY A 92 -10.10 8.69 -20.30
C GLY A 92 -10.28 7.51 -19.32
N TYR A 93 -10.59 7.75 -18.03
CA TYR A 93 -11.23 6.73 -17.22
C TYR A 93 -12.67 6.64 -17.69
N GLU A 94 -12.93 5.83 -18.71
CA GLU A 94 -14.18 5.83 -19.48
C GLU A 94 -15.43 6.03 -18.60
N LEU A 95 -16.00 7.23 -18.70
CA LEU A 95 -17.33 7.59 -18.21
C LEU A 95 -18.30 6.48 -18.62
N ASN A 96 -18.95 5.85 -17.63
CA ASN A 96 -19.93 4.77 -17.80
C ASN A 96 -19.38 3.39 -18.18
N ASN A 97 -18.10 3.07 -17.93
CA ASN A 97 -17.68 1.67 -17.92
C ASN A 97 -18.19 0.97 -16.64
N LYS A 98 -19.51 0.80 -16.55
CA LYS A 98 -20.22 0.10 -15.45
C LYS A 98 -19.62 -1.29 -15.21
N LEU A 99 -19.10 -1.92 -16.27
CA LEU A 99 -18.38 -3.18 -16.20
C LEU A 99 -17.09 -3.02 -15.37
N ARG A 100 -16.23 -2.06 -15.68
CA ARG A 100 -15.00 -1.78 -14.90
C ARG A 100 -15.31 -1.40 -13.46
N VAL A 101 -16.34 -0.60 -13.20
CA VAL A 101 -16.77 -0.29 -11.82
C VAL A 101 -17.19 -1.56 -11.09
N SER A 102 -17.96 -2.43 -11.75
CA SER A 102 -18.39 -3.71 -11.15
C SER A 102 -17.22 -4.67 -10.91
N GLN A 103 -16.28 -4.76 -11.85
CA GLN A 103 -15.05 -5.53 -11.72
C GLN A 103 -14.18 -5.01 -10.56
N ASN A 104 -13.99 -3.69 -10.48
CA ASN A 104 -13.25 -3.06 -9.38
C ASN A 104 -13.93 -3.33 -8.02
N LYS A 105 -15.27 -3.26 -7.95
CA LYS A 105 -16.02 -3.64 -6.73
C LYS A 105 -15.75 -5.09 -6.32
N TYR A 106 -15.82 -6.03 -7.28
CA TYR A 106 -15.52 -7.43 -7.03
C TYR A 106 -14.06 -7.64 -6.58
N GLU A 107 -13.10 -7.00 -7.25
CA GLU A 107 -11.69 -7.03 -6.85
C GLU A 107 -11.49 -6.50 -5.43
N LEU A 108 -12.13 -5.38 -5.08
CA LEU A 108 -12.02 -4.76 -3.75
C LEU A 108 -12.64 -5.64 -2.67
N TYR A 109 -13.79 -6.24 -2.97
CA TYR A 109 -14.41 -7.27 -2.13
C TYR A 109 -13.43 -8.40 -1.84
N CYS A 110 -12.85 -9.00 -2.89
CA CYS A 110 -11.90 -10.10 -2.73
C CYS A 110 -10.62 -9.69 -1.99
N ALA A 111 -10.10 -8.48 -2.21
CA ALA A 111 -8.89 -7.99 -1.52
C ALA A 111 -9.13 -7.76 -0.02
N LEU A 112 -10.30 -7.23 0.37
CA LEU A 112 -10.69 -7.08 1.77
C LEU A 112 -10.93 -8.44 2.44
N LEU A 113 -11.53 -9.40 1.72
CA LEU A 113 -11.67 -10.77 2.20
C LEU A 113 -10.33 -11.49 2.31
N ALA A 114 -9.37 -11.24 1.42
CA ALA A 114 -8.02 -11.78 1.55
C ALA A 114 -7.38 -11.28 2.85
N LEU A 115 -7.48 -9.98 3.17
CA LEU A 115 -6.99 -9.45 4.45
C LEU A 115 -7.66 -10.12 5.65
N ARG A 116 -8.99 -10.31 5.59
CA ARG A 116 -9.75 -11.03 6.61
C ARG A 116 -9.26 -12.47 6.79
N ARG A 117 -9.07 -13.18 5.69
CA ARG A 117 -8.63 -14.57 5.63
C ARG A 117 -7.23 -14.75 6.23
N LEU A 118 -6.33 -13.77 6.07
CA LEU A 118 -5.00 -13.77 6.70
C LEU A 118 -5.06 -13.64 8.24
N ASP A 119 -6.06 -12.97 8.81
CA ASP A 119 -6.32 -12.96 10.27
C ASP A 119 -6.93 -14.30 10.69
N GLU A 120 -7.97 -14.77 10.00
CA GLU A 120 -8.66 -16.03 10.28
C GLU A 120 -7.74 -17.27 10.24
N SER A 121 -6.78 -17.27 9.31
CA SER A 121 -5.86 -18.40 9.11
C SER A 121 -4.67 -18.37 10.06
N ALA A 122 -4.45 -17.26 10.78
CA ALA A 122 -3.21 -17.06 11.52
C ALA A 122 -3.07 -18.06 12.67
N GLU A 123 -4.11 -18.35 13.44
CA GLU A 123 -4.00 -19.35 14.49
C GLU A 123 -3.76 -20.76 13.90
N THR A 124 -4.51 -21.12 12.86
CA THR A 124 -4.41 -22.47 12.29
C THR A 124 -3.02 -22.73 11.72
N SER A 125 -2.38 -21.74 11.08
CA SER A 125 -1.07 -21.88 10.46
C SER A 125 0.06 -22.21 11.44
N PHE A 126 0.00 -21.69 12.67
CA PHE A 126 1.03 -21.94 13.70
C PHE A 126 0.69 -23.13 14.60
N ARG A 127 -0.49 -23.73 14.48
CA ARG A 127 -0.82 -24.93 15.26
C ARG A 127 -0.40 -26.21 14.58
N THR A 128 -0.43 -26.26 13.26
CA THR A 128 0.13 -27.39 12.50
C THR A 128 1.60 -27.57 12.85
N SER A 129 2.37 -26.49 13.00
CA SER A 129 3.76 -26.56 13.46
C SER A 129 3.94 -26.99 14.92
N LEU A 130 2.85 -26.98 15.72
CA LEU A 130 2.84 -27.37 17.14
C LEU A 130 2.09 -28.69 17.42
N GLY A 131 1.57 -29.37 16.39
CA GLY A 131 0.83 -30.64 16.54
C GLY A 131 -0.52 -30.54 17.27
N LYS A 132 -1.23 -29.40 17.20
CA LYS A 132 -2.52 -29.19 17.90
C LYS A 132 -3.68 -28.95 16.93
N SER A 133 -4.73 -29.79 16.94
CA SER A 133 -5.80 -29.73 15.93
C SER A 133 -7.09 -28.98 16.33
N ASN A 134 -7.36 -28.72 17.61
CA ASN A 134 -8.73 -28.37 18.07
C ASN A 134 -8.87 -26.98 18.72
N GLN A 135 -8.66 -25.88 18.00
CA GLN A 135 -9.12 -24.57 18.50
C GLN A 135 -9.81 -23.77 17.41
N THR A 136 -10.81 -23.01 17.84
CA THR A 136 -11.63 -22.10 17.04
C THR A 136 -10.79 -21.03 16.34
N VAL A 137 -11.11 -20.79 15.06
CA VAL A 137 -10.68 -19.61 14.29
C VAL A 137 -11.02 -18.35 15.09
N ASN A 138 -10.05 -17.45 15.30
CA ASN A 138 -10.26 -16.27 16.14
C ASN A 138 -9.65 -15.01 15.51
N ARG A 139 -10.50 -14.28 14.78
CA ARG A 139 -10.16 -12.94 14.27
C ARG A 139 -9.83 -12.00 15.41
N ASN A 140 -8.55 -11.71 15.56
CA ASN A 140 -8.06 -10.92 16.68
C ASN A 140 -7.10 -9.82 16.27
N GLY A 141 -6.83 -9.67 14.97
CA GLY A 141 -5.93 -8.67 14.40
C GLY A 141 -4.48 -9.11 14.27
N PHE A 142 -4.17 -10.36 14.59
CA PHE A 142 -2.90 -11.00 14.25
C PHE A 142 -3.03 -11.73 12.92
N MET A 143 -2.15 -11.44 11.97
CA MET A 143 -2.25 -11.98 10.62
C MET A 143 -1.00 -12.79 10.26
N ILE A 144 -1.17 -13.75 9.36
CA ILE A 144 -0.06 -14.28 8.56
C ILE A 144 0.23 -13.39 7.35
N ARG A 145 1.42 -13.52 6.78
CA ARG A 145 1.87 -12.65 5.68
C ARG A 145 1.19 -12.91 4.35
N ASP A 146 0.96 -14.17 4.05
CA ASP A 146 0.21 -14.68 2.91
C ASP A 146 -0.33 -16.07 3.28
N ASP A 147 -1.21 -16.61 2.44
CA ASP A 147 -1.76 -17.97 2.56
C ASP A 147 -1.71 -18.70 1.22
N VAL A 148 -0.63 -18.45 0.45
CA VAL A 148 -0.48 -18.96 -0.90
C VAL A 148 -0.12 -20.45 -0.88
N PRO A 149 -0.93 -21.34 -1.50
CA PRO A 149 -0.59 -22.75 -1.60
C PRO A 149 0.69 -23.03 -2.40
N GLU A 150 1.35 -24.16 -2.12
CA GLU A 150 2.60 -24.55 -2.77
C GLU A 150 2.48 -24.64 -4.31
N ASN A 151 1.41 -25.24 -4.81
CA ASN A 151 1.14 -25.39 -6.24
C ASN A 151 0.42 -24.20 -6.88
N PHE A 152 0.28 -23.06 -6.19
CA PHE A 152 -0.49 -21.92 -6.70
C PHE A 152 0.09 -21.32 -8.01
N HIS A 153 1.35 -21.60 -8.32
CA HIS A 153 2.02 -21.20 -9.56
C HIS A 153 1.37 -21.79 -10.82
N GLU A 154 0.65 -22.92 -10.71
CA GLU A 154 -0.05 -23.57 -11.84
C GLU A 154 -1.11 -22.65 -12.47
N LYS A 155 -1.57 -21.63 -11.72
CA LYS A 155 -2.50 -20.61 -12.21
C LYS A 155 -1.82 -19.54 -13.08
N PHE A 156 -0.48 -19.55 -13.17
CA PHE A 156 0.29 -18.56 -13.91
C PHE A 156 1.02 -19.23 -15.09
N PRO A 157 0.82 -18.73 -16.33
CA PRO A 157 1.47 -19.34 -17.49
C PRO A 157 2.99 -19.27 -17.35
N ASN A 158 3.69 -20.32 -17.80
CA ASN A 158 5.15 -20.42 -17.84
C ASN A 158 5.87 -20.36 -16.47
N ILE A 159 5.16 -20.49 -15.35
CA ILE A 159 5.75 -20.56 -14.00
C ILE A 159 5.62 -21.97 -13.45
N THR A 160 6.67 -22.44 -12.78
CA THR A 160 6.77 -23.80 -12.22
C THR A 160 7.12 -23.80 -10.73
N ASN A 161 7.24 -22.63 -10.11
CA ASN A 161 7.63 -22.53 -8.71
C ASN A 161 6.96 -21.33 -8.01
N SER A 162 6.31 -21.59 -6.87
CA SER A 162 5.78 -20.58 -5.95
C SER A 162 6.74 -20.37 -4.78
N GLN A 163 7.09 -19.12 -4.48
CA GLN A 163 7.75 -18.77 -3.22
C GLN A 163 6.81 -17.98 -2.32
N SER A 164 6.27 -18.66 -1.33
CA SER A 164 5.32 -18.14 -0.34
C SER A 164 5.97 -18.08 1.04
N ASP A 165 5.64 -17.06 1.83
CA ASP A 165 6.05 -17.04 3.24
C ASP A 165 5.23 -18.06 4.07
N PHE A 166 4.03 -18.45 3.61
CA PHE A 166 3.17 -19.48 4.20
C PHE A 166 3.75 -20.89 4.13
N SER A 167 4.35 -21.25 2.99
CA SER A 167 4.97 -22.57 2.78
C SER A 167 6.40 -22.68 3.33
N ALA A 168 6.97 -21.61 3.87
CA ALA A 168 8.30 -21.65 4.46
C ALA A 168 8.35 -22.58 5.69
N ASP A 169 9.45 -23.35 5.80
CA ASP A 169 9.69 -24.26 6.94
C ASP A 169 9.76 -23.54 8.28
N ASN A 170 10.12 -22.26 8.26
CA ASN A 170 10.24 -21.45 9.46
C ASN A 170 8.99 -20.61 9.69
N ASP A 171 8.51 -20.62 10.93
CA ASP A 171 7.34 -19.84 11.32
C ASP A 171 7.58 -18.31 11.27
N PHE A 172 8.82 -17.83 11.43
CA PHE A 172 9.07 -16.39 11.44
C PHE A 172 8.82 -15.73 10.08
N ASN A 173 8.86 -16.52 9.00
CA ASN A 173 8.42 -16.09 7.68
C ASN A 173 6.91 -15.84 7.65
N LYS A 174 6.10 -16.67 8.32
CA LYS A 174 4.64 -16.54 8.34
C LYS A 174 4.16 -15.37 9.19
N GLU A 175 4.91 -14.97 10.21
CA GLU A 175 4.51 -13.95 11.19
C GLU A 175 4.39 -12.54 10.58
N MET A 176 3.29 -11.83 10.90
CA MET A 176 3.19 -10.40 10.61
C MET A 176 4.32 -9.59 11.28
N SER A 177 4.73 -8.52 10.62
CA SER A 177 5.67 -7.51 11.11
C SER A 177 5.05 -6.12 11.06
N GLN A 178 5.59 -5.19 11.86
CA GLN A 178 4.99 -3.87 11.99
C GLN A 178 4.92 -3.08 10.67
N ASP A 179 5.87 -3.24 9.78
CA ASP A 179 5.92 -2.54 8.49
C ASP A 179 4.67 -2.82 7.64
N GLN A 180 4.19 -4.05 7.67
CA GLN A 180 2.98 -4.49 6.99
C GLN A 180 1.74 -3.74 7.51
N ILE A 181 1.63 -3.56 8.82
CA ILE A 181 0.49 -2.87 9.46
C ILE A 181 0.31 -1.46 8.92
N TYR A 182 1.38 -0.69 8.78
CA TYR A 182 1.24 0.72 8.37
C TYR A 182 0.69 0.85 6.95
N HIS A 183 1.10 -0.04 6.03
CA HIS A 183 0.63 -0.03 4.65
C HIS A 183 -0.78 -0.60 4.51
N ILE A 184 -1.17 -1.58 5.33
CA ILE A 184 -2.58 -2.00 5.44
C ILE A 184 -3.45 -0.83 5.90
N LEU A 185 -3.09 -0.16 7.00
CA LEU A 185 -3.85 1.00 7.50
C LEU A 185 -3.92 2.15 6.47
N MET A 186 -2.90 2.31 5.62
CA MET A 186 -2.94 3.26 4.51
C MET A 186 -3.98 2.85 3.45
N GLY A 187 -4.02 1.59 3.03
CA GLY A 187 -5.06 1.07 2.13
C GLY A 187 -6.47 1.23 2.71
N LEU A 188 -6.67 0.87 3.97
CA LEU A 188 -7.95 1.01 4.66
C LEU A 188 -8.41 2.48 4.80
N ALA A 189 -7.47 3.40 5.02
CA ALA A 189 -7.78 4.84 5.03
C ALA A 189 -8.21 5.36 3.65
N LEU A 190 -7.66 4.82 2.56
CA LEU A 190 -8.10 5.13 1.20
C LEU A 190 -9.49 4.57 0.92
N VAL A 191 -9.80 3.34 1.36
CA VAL A 191 -11.17 2.79 1.30
C VAL A 191 -12.14 3.73 2.01
N LYS A 192 -11.84 4.11 3.25
CA LYS A 192 -12.66 5.04 4.03
C LYS A 192 -12.91 6.37 3.30
N ARG A 193 -11.90 6.87 2.59
CA ARG A 193 -11.99 8.15 1.88
C ARG A 193 -12.84 8.06 0.62
N PHE A 194 -12.59 7.05 -0.19
CA PHE A 194 -12.95 7.05 -1.61
C PHE A 194 -14.13 6.16 -1.95
N ILE A 195 -14.48 5.23 -1.05
CA ILE A 195 -15.66 4.39 -1.22
C ILE A 195 -16.84 5.03 -0.46
N PRO A 196 -17.97 5.29 -1.14
CA PRO A 196 -19.19 5.74 -0.48
C PRO A 196 -19.66 4.73 0.59
N LYS A 197 -20.30 5.22 1.65
CA LYS A 197 -20.63 4.42 2.85
C LYS A 197 -21.64 3.31 2.57
N GLU A 198 -22.43 3.47 1.52
CA GLU A 198 -23.49 2.58 1.07
C GLU A 198 -22.99 1.52 0.08
N VAL A 199 -21.76 1.63 -0.43
CA VAL A 199 -21.23 0.67 -1.41
C VAL A 199 -20.86 -0.63 -0.72
N GLU A 200 -21.48 -1.69 -1.20
CA GLU A 200 -21.23 -3.07 -0.80
C GLU A 200 -21.22 -4.02 -2.00
N TYR A 201 -20.73 -5.23 -1.76
CA TYR A 201 -20.74 -6.35 -2.70
C TYR A 201 -20.93 -7.63 -1.90
N GLU A 202 -21.88 -8.49 -2.29
CA GLU A 202 -22.21 -9.75 -1.58
C GLU A 202 -22.39 -9.56 -0.06
N GLY A 203 -23.13 -8.51 0.34
CA GLY A 203 -23.41 -8.15 1.74
C GLY A 203 -22.23 -7.58 2.52
N VAL A 204 -21.04 -7.45 1.92
CA VAL A 204 -19.88 -6.83 2.58
C VAL A 204 -19.81 -5.36 2.23
N ASN A 205 -20.13 -4.54 3.23
CA ASN A 205 -19.91 -3.10 3.16
C ASN A 205 -18.43 -2.76 3.32
N PHE A 206 -17.83 -2.14 2.30
CA PHE A 206 -16.38 -1.95 2.23
C PHE A 206 -15.84 -1.02 3.32
N VAL A 207 -16.56 0.06 3.64
CA VAL A 207 -16.15 1.00 4.69
C VAL A 207 -16.23 0.35 6.07
N LYS A 208 -17.32 -0.37 6.37
CA LYS A 208 -17.46 -1.10 7.64
C LYS A 208 -16.42 -2.21 7.78
N GLU A 209 -16.10 -2.93 6.71
CA GLU A 209 -15.03 -3.94 6.75
C GLU A 209 -13.67 -3.30 7.01
N ALA A 210 -13.36 -2.18 6.35
CA ALA A 210 -12.11 -1.45 6.59
C ALA A 210 -12.00 -0.95 8.04
N GLN A 211 -13.11 -0.45 8.60
CA GLN A 211 -13.22 -0.08 10.01
C GLN A 211 -12.95 -1.25 10.94
N LYS A 212 -13.64 -2.38 10.72
CA LYS A 212 -13.47 -3.60 11.51
C LYS A 212 -12.05 -4.14 11.48
N GLN A 213 -11.40 -4.13 10.32
CA GLN A 213 -10.01 -4.59 10.19
C GLN A 213 -9.04 -3.67 10.93
N ALA A 214 -9.19 -2.34 10.79
CA ALA A 214 -8.38 -1.37 11.53
C ALA A 214 -8.57 -1.49 13.05
N GLU A 215 -9.80 -1.74 13.51
CA GLU A 215 -10.13 -2.02 14.90
C GLU A 215 -9.38 -3.23 15.44
N LEU A 216 -9.52 -4.39 14.79
CA LEU A 216 -8.89 -5.64 15.20
C LEU A 216 -7.37 -5.49 15.32
N ILE A 217 -6.73 -4.94 14.28
CA ILE A 217 -5.28 -4.66 14.28
C ILE A 217 -4.89 -3.77 15.46
N SER A 218 -5.63 -2.69 15.68
CA SER A 218 -5.32 -1.73 16.75
C SER A 218 -5.54 -2.30 18.15
N TRP A 219 -6.59 -3.11 18.31
CA TRP A 219 -6.91 -3.82 19.53
C TRP A 219 -5.80 -4.82 19.85
N TYR A 220 -5.36 -5.61 18.87
CA TYR A 220 -4.28 -6.58 19.01
C TYR A 220 -3.00 -5.92 19.54
N LEU A 221 -2.55 -4.87 18.83
CA LEU A 221 -1.33 -4.15 19.20
C LEU A 221 -1.45 -3.54 20.60
N SER A 222 -2.57 -2.89 20.88
CA SER A 222 -2.77 -2.20 22.16
C SER A 222 -2.86 -3.18 23.34
N LYS A 223 -3.45 -4.37 23.14
CA LYS A 223 -3.51 -5.46 24.13
C LYS A 223 -2.12 -5.87 24.60
N TYR A 224 -1.14 -5.92 23.70
CA TYR A 224 0.22 -6.34 23.99
C TYR A 224 1.22 -5.18 24.12
N LYS A 225 0.75 -4.01 24.57
CA LYS A 225 1.58 -2.81 24.80
C LYS A 225 2.39 -2.41 23.54
N TRP A 226 1.74 -2.50 22.39
CA TRP A 226 2.30 -2.19 21.07
C TRP A 226 3.51 -3.06 20.70
N ARG A 227 3.51 -4.31 21.19
CA ARG A 227 4.41 -5.37 20.74
C ARG A 227 3.60 -6.43 20.02
N ILE A 228 4.04 -6.80 18.82
CA ILE A 228 3.42 -7.91 18.09
C ILE A 228 3.91 -9.20 18.72
N LYS A 229 2.97 -9.98 19.26
CA LYS A 229 3.23 -11.31 19.78
C LYS A 229 2.68 -12.34 18.82
N ASN A 230 3.22 -13.54 18.82
CA ASN A 230 2.54 -14.67 18.18
C ASN A 230 1.58 -15.27 19.23
N PRO A 231 0.27 -15.39 18.96
CA PRO A 231 -0.73 -15.83 19.94
C PRO A 231 -0.57 -17.31 20.35
N LEU A 232 0.25 -18.08 19.64
CA LEU A 232 0.43 -19.51 19.85
C LEU A 232 1.84 -19.91 20.28
N LYS A 233 2.81 -19.01 20.20
CA LYS A 233 4.18 -19.27 20.67
C LYS A 233 4.39 -18.75 22.08
N PHE A 234 4.83 -19.64 22.97
CA PHE A 234 5.17 -19.33 24.35
C PHE A 234 6.67 -19.52 24.58
N SER A 235 7.26 -18.66 25.41
CA SER A 235 8.60 -18.92 25.95
C SER A 235 8.54 -20.01 27.01
N GLU A 236 9.71 -20.50 27.45
CA GLU A 236 9.86 -21.44 28.57
C GLU A 236 9.10 -21.00 29.82
N LYS A 237 9.03 -19.68 30.06
CA LYS A 237 8.29 -19.08 31.19
C LYS A 237 6.78 -18.96 30.95
N ARG A 238 6.22 -19.69 29.97
CA ARG A 238 4.81 -19.65 29.55
C ARG A 238 4.29 -18.25 29.20
N LYS A 239 5.16 -17.37 28.71
CA LYS A 239 4.77 -16.01 28.25
C LYS A 239 4.71 -16.01 26.73
N LEU A 240 3.68 -15.38 26.16
CA LEU A 240 3.60 -15.18 24.71
C LEU A 240 4.88 -14.50 24.18
N LYS A 241 5.50 -15.14 23.18
CA LYS A 241 6.72 -14.71 22.50
C LYS A 241 6.39 -13.56 21.54
N SER A 242 7.27 -12.57 21.47
CA SER A 242 7.22 -11.58 20.39
C SER A 242 7.49 -12.28 19.06
N VAL A 243 6.92 -11.78 17.96
CA VAL A 243 7.33 -12.22 16.63
C VAL A 243 8.81 -11.91 16.42
N ASP A 244 9.49 -12.72 15.62
CA ASP A 244 10.95 -12.64 15.48
C ASP A 244 11.37 -11.39 14.69
N ARG A 245 10.51 -10.86 13.80
CA ARG A 245 10.80 -9.68 12.96
C ARG A 245 9.80 -8.55 13.18
N GLY A 246 10.32 -7.35 13.43
CA GLY A 246 9.49 -6.15 13.46
C GLY A 246 8.44 -6.10 14.57
N HIS A 247 8.66 -6.76 15.71
CA HIS A 247 7.66 -6.80 16.79
C HIS A 247 7.41 -5.47 17.51
N GLN A 248 8.23 -4.43 17.30
CA GLN A 248 8.25 -3.21 18.13
C GLN A 248 7.49 -2.03 17.51
N ALA A 249 6.16 -2.05 17.57
CA ALA A 249 5.31 -0.98 17.02
C ALA A 249 5.15 0.25 17.95
N TYR A 250 5.65 0.20 19.19
CA TYR A 250 5.38 1.20 20.22
C TYR A 250 5.83 2.62 19.86
N ILE A 251 6.97 2.81 19.19
CA ILE A 251 7.44 4.16 18.80
C ILE A 251 6.58 4.81 17.70
N PHE A 252 5.77 4.01 17.00
CA PHE A 252 4.88 4.44 15.92
C PHE A 252 3.40 4.40 16.32
N SER A 253 3.09 3.98 17.56
CA SER A 253 1.73 3.87 18.09
C SER A 253 0.91 5.15 17.93
N GLY A 254 1.53 6.33 18.07
CA GLY A 254 0.87 7.62 17.86
C GLY A 254 0.36 7.82 16.42
N GLY A 255 1.09 7.31 15.43
CA GLY A 255 0.68 7.29 14.02
C GLY A 255 -0.45 6.30 13.76
N ILE A 256 -0.32 5.08 14.30
CA ILE A 256 -1.37 4.04 14.19
C ILE A 256 -2.68 4.53 14.77
N LYS A 257 -2.66 5.08 16.00
CA LYS A 257 -3.87 5.62 16.65
C LYS A 257 -4.53 6.71 15.82
N LYS A 258 -3.74 7.54 15.14
CA LYS A 258 -4.25 8.59 14.27
C LYS A 258 -4.89 8.03 12.99
N ALA A 259 -4.28 7.02 12.38
CA ALA A 259 -4.86 6.32 11.21
C ALA A 259 -6.17 5.61 11.58
N VAL A 260 -6.16 4.82 12.65
CA VAL A 260 -7.34 4.11 13.17
C VAL A 260 -8.45 5.09 13.53
N LYS A 261 -8.12 6.20 14.22
CA LYS A 261 -9.08 7.26 14.53
C LYS A 261 -9.73 7.83 13.26
N TYR A 262 -8.96 8.05 12.20
CA TYR A 262 -9.51 8.54 10.93
C TYR A 262 -10.45 7.50 10.28
N ILE A 263 -10.02 6.25 10.21
CA ILE A 263 -10.78 5.14 9.61
C ILE A 263 -12.13 4.96 10.34
N ASN A 264 -12.11 4.99 11.67
CA ASN A 264 -13.29 4.76 12.54
C ASN A 264 -14.06 6.04 12.89
N ASP A 265 -14.11 7.02 11.98
CA ASP A 265 -14.93 8.25 12.14
C ASP A 265 -14.69 9.02 13.46
N GLY A 266 -13.50 8.90 14.02
CA GLY A 266 -13.11 9.58 15.26
C GLY A 266 -13.21 8.73 16.52
N ASP A 267 -13.74 7.50 16.47
CA ASP A 267 -13.81 6.63 17.64
C ASP A 267 -12.41 6.23 18.10
N VAL A 268 -12.07 6.66 19.32
CA VAL A 268 -10.78 6.43 19.97
C VAL A 268 -10.84 5.39 21.07
N ASN A 269 -12.03 4.91 21.45
CA ASN A 269 -12.20 3.92 22.52
C ASN A 269 -11.58 2.56 22.13
N LEU A 270 -11.43 2.35 20.83
CA LEU A 270 -10.85 1.17 20.20
C LEU A 270 -9.34 1.03 20.44
N VAL A 271 -8.64 2.12 20.79
CA VAL A 271 -7.19 2.13 21.00
C VAL A 271 -6.89 2.48 22.45
N LYS A 272 -6.37 1.51 23.22
CA LYS A 272 -5.93 1.75 24.61
C LYS A 272 -5.01 2.97 24.69
N LYS A 273 -5.01 3.63 25.86
CA LYS A 273 -4.15 4.80 26.12
C LYS A 273 -2.70 4.48 25.74
N ILE A 274 -2.17 5.29 24.83
CA ILE A 274 -0.75 5.28 24.48
C ILE A 274 -0.01 5.98 25.62
N SER A 275 1.15 5.45 26.01
CA SER A 275 2.04 6.14 26.96
C SER A 275 2.29 7.59 26.50
N PRO A 276 2.20 8.59 27.39
CA PRO A 276 2.54 9.97 27.06
C PRO A 276 3.91 10.10 26.38
N PHE A 277 4.89 9.27 26.77
CA PHE A 277 6.20 9.21 26.14
C PHE A 277 6.14 8.86 24.65
N TYR A 278 5.39 7.83 24.26
CA TYR A 278 5.30 7.43 22.84
C TYR A 278 4.48 8.43 22.01
N ALA A 279 3.47 9.06 22.61
CA ALA A 279 2.74 10.15 21.97
C ALA A 279 3.65 11.37 21.72
N TRP A 280 4.48 11.73 22.72
CA TRP A 280 5.52 12.75 22.58
C TRP A 280 6.55 12.35 21.52
N TYR A 281 7.05 11.12 21.54
CA TYR A 281 8.04 10.62 20.59
C TYR A 281 7.53 10.69 19.16
N TRP A 282 6.31 10.24 18.89
CA TRP A 282 5.66 10.39 17.57
C TRP A 282 5.63 11.85 17.11
N ASN A 283 5.36 12.80 18.02
CA ASN A 283 5.40 14.22 17.70
C ASN A 283 6.81 14.74 17.38
N THR A 284 7.87 14.12 17.91
CA THR A 284 9.26 14.47 17.55
C THR A 284 9.61 14.04 16.12
N LEU A 285 8.99 12.99 15.60
CA LEU A 285 9.22 12.48 14.24
C LEU A 285 8.84 13.52 13.18
N ARG A 286 7.99 14.51 13.48
CA ARG A 286 7.69 15.59 12.52
C ARG A 286 8.92 16.38 12.06
N ARG A 287 10.03 16.30 12.79
CA ARG A 287 11.30 16.96 12.48
C ARG A 287 12.17 16.04 11.61
N CYS A 288 12.47 16.43 10.38
CA CYS A 288 13.17 15.60 9.38
C CYS A 288 14.61 15.17 9.74
N TRP A 289 15.23 15.78 10.75
CA TRP A 289 16.53 15.41 11.31
C TRP A 289 16.46 14.38 12.45
N ASN A 290 15.27 13.81 12.75
CA ASN A 290 15.16 12.83 13.83
C ASN A 290 16.01 11.59 13.52
N PRO A 291 16.83 11.09 14.46
CA PRO A 291 17.75 9.96 14.22
C PRO A 291 17.04 8.66 13.84
N THR A 292 15.74 8.53 14.10
CA THR A 292 14.92 7.40 13.64
C THR A 292 14.98 7.23 12.11
N TYR A 293 15.20 8.32 11.38
CA TYR A 293 15.32 8.35 9.91
C TYR A 293 16.68 7.89 9.37
N THR A 294 17.63 7.50 10.23
CA THR A 294 18.87 6.83 9.79
C THR A 294 18.59 5.45 9.23
N LYS A 295 17.57 4.76 9.75
CA LYS A 295 17.09 3.48 9.24
C LYS A 295 15.95 3.72 8.26
N GLN A 296 16.19 3.44 6.98
CA GLN A 296 15.19 3.63 5.94
C GLN A 296 13.87 2.89 6.21
N HIS A 297 13.94 1.70 6.77
CA HIS A 297 12.75 0.92 7.13
C HIS A 297 11.80 1.71 8.04
N ASN A 298 12.33 2.57 8.93
CA ASN A 298 11.48 3.42 9.76
C ASN A 298 10.81 4.54 8.95
N VAL A 299 11.49 5.09 7.94
CA VAL A 299 11.02 6.25 7.20
C VAL A 299 9.69 5.94 6.52
N HIS A 300 9.59 4.82 5.79
CA HIS A 300 8.37 4.51 5.03
C HIS A 300 7.20 4.15 5.96
N MET A 301 7.47 3.48 7.09
CA MET A 301 6.48 3.20 8.12
C MET A 301 5.88 4.50 8.70
N ILE A 302 6.76 5.45 9.04
CA ILE A 302 6.36 6.77 9.55
C ILE A 302 5.56 7.54 8.50
N MET A 303 6.05 7.58 7.25
CA MET A 303 5.39 8.33 6.18
C MET A 303 4.04 7.72 5.83
N SER A 304 3.93 6.39 5.79
CA SER A 304 2.67 5.67 5.55
C SER A 304 1.64 5.97 6.65
N ALA A 305 2.00 5.78 7.93
CA ALA A 305 1.12 6.07 9.06
C ALA A 305 0.72 7.55 9.14
N ALA A 306 1.66 8.46 8.87
CA ALA A 306 1.38 9.90 8.86
C ALA A 306 0.46 10.30 7.70
N SER A 307 0.59 9.65 6.55
CA SER A 307 -0.27 9.89 5.38
C SER A 307 -1.69 9.42 5.62
N ALA A 308 -1.85 8.23 6.22
CA ALA A 308 -3.16 7.64 6.53
C ALA A 308 -3.92 8.37 7.65
N GLY A 309 -3.20 8.86 8.67
CA GLY A 309 -3.82 9.40 9.90
C GLY A 309 -3.72 10.91 10.10
N ASN A 310 -3.21 11.67 9.13
CA ASN A 310 -2.84 13.07 9.33
C ASN A 310 -1.90 13.22 10.56
N GLY A 311 -0.75 12.53 10.46
CA GLY A 311 0.18 12.24 11.55
C GLY A 311 0.52 13.40 12.48
N TRP A 312 0.59 14.63 11.96
CA TRP A 312 0.98 15.84 12.68
C TRP A 312 0.08 17.04 12.36
N ASN A 313 -1.19 16.80 12.02
CA ASN A 313 -2.21 17.82 11.74
C ASN A 313 -1.72 18.83 10.66
N LYS A 314 -1.76 20.13 10.96
CA LYS A 314 -1.30 21.24 10.08
C LYS A 314 0.15 21.09 9.58
N ARG A 315 0.96 20.22 10.18
CA ARG A 315 2.37 19.99 9.81
C ARG A 315 2.57 18.76 8.94
N THR A 316 1.56 17.89 8.78
CA THR A 316 1.71 16.61 8.10
C THR A 316 2.25 16.74 6.68
N SER A 317 1.55 17.49 5.82
CA SER A 317 1.95 17.68 4.42
C SER A 317 3.36 18.28 4.31
N LYS A 318 3.68 19.31 5.12
CA LYS A 318 5.02 19.94 5.11
C LYS A 318 6.12 18.94 5.48
N THR A 319 5.87 18.09 6.47
CA THR A 319 6.84 17.08 6.90
C THR A 319 6.97 15.97 5.86
N LEU A 320 5.86 15.45 5.33
CA LEU A 320 5.87 14.43 4.29
C LEU A 320 6.64 14.90 3.06
N ILE A 321 6.43 16.13 2.59
CA ILE A 321 7.19 16.70 1.46
C ILE A 321 8.69 16.76 1.75
N LYS A 322 9.08 17.18 2.96
CA LYS A 322 10.50 17.24 3.35
C LYS A 322 11.16 15.86 3.37
N LEU A 323 10.47 14.87 3.93
CA LEU A 323 10.96 13.49 3.94
C LEU A 323 11.00 12.91 2.52
N SER A 324 9.97 13.18 1.72
CA SER A 324 9.90 12.77 0.32
C SER A 324 11.06 13.31 -0.49
N HIS A 325 11.47 14.55 -0.28
CA HIS A 325 12.61 15.11 -1.00
C HIS A 325 13.92 14.37 -0.75
N LYS A 326 14.14 13.89 0.48
CA LYS A 326 15.35 13.13 0.85
C LYS A 326 15.40 11.76 0.17
N HIS A 327 14.25 11.11 -0.03
CA HIS A 327 14.15 9.72 -0.50
C HIS A 327 13.54 9.58 -1.90
N GLU A 328 13.10 10.68 -2.48
CA GLU A 328 12.24 10.78 -3.66
C GLU A 328 10.91 10.01 -3.54
N TRP A 329 10.30 10.01 -2.35
CA TRP A 329 9.07 9.28 -2.06
C TRP A 329 7.81 10.14 -2.12
N TYR A 330 7.55 10.76 -3.28
CA TYR A 330 6.47 11.72 -3.45
C TYR A 330 5.06 11.12 -3.47
N ALA A 331 4.91 9.79 -3.46
CA ALA A 331 3.61 9.13 -3.30
C ALA A 331 2.93 9.47 -1.97
N TYR A 332 3.65 9.44 -0.84
CA TYR A 332 3.08 9.68 0.49
C TYR A 332 2.41 11.06 0.68
N PRO A 333 3.05 12.19 0.32
CA PRO A 333 2.35 13.49 0.41
C PRO A 333 1.13 13.55 -0.50
N LEU A 334 1.15 12.91 -1.68
CA LEU A 334 -0.02 12.85 -2.56
C LEU A 334 -1.15 12.00 -1.95
N ILE A 335 -0.83 10.85 -1.38
CA ILE A 335 -1.80 10.00 -0.66
C ILE A 335 -2.43 10.79 0.49
N HIS A 336 -1.63 11.48 1.31
CA HIS A 336 -2.14 12.33 2.38
C HIS A 336 -3.11 13.40 1.87
N GLU A 337 -2.75 14.12 0.81
CA GLU A 337 -3.62 15.16 0.26
C GLU A 337 -4.88 14.58 -0.41
N SER A 338 -4.80 13.40 -1.00
CA SER A 338 -5.95 12.66 -1.55
C SER A 338 -6.96 12.34 -0.43
N ILE A 339 -6.46 11.90 0.74
CA ILE A 339 -7.28 11.55 1.90
C ILE A 339 -7.89 12.81 2.56
N PHE A 340 -7.09 13.82 2.82
CA PHE A 340 -7.50 14.93 3.69
C PHE A 340 -7.93 16.20 2.96
N ASN A 341 -7.72 16.27 1.63
CA ASN A 341 -7.95 17.46 0.78
C ASN A 341 -7.67 18.73 1.56
N SER A 342 -6.44 18.86 2.07
CA SER A 342 -6.21 19.54 3.34
C SER A 342 -6.86 20.92 3.35
N LYS A 343 -7.68 21.23 4.37
CA LYS A 343 -8.30 22.55 4.59
C LYS A 343 -7.29 23.72 4.59
N TYR A 344 -6.00 23.41 4.54
CA TYR A 344 -4.87 24.34 4.45
C TYR A 344 -4.34 24.48 3.01
N ARG A 345 -5.22 24.41 2.00
CA ARG A 345 -4.91 24.51 0.56
C ARG A 345 -3.85 25.58 0.26
N GLY A 346 -3.92 26.77 0.88
CA GLY A 346 -2.94 27.83 0.66
C GLY A 346 -1.47 27.44 0.87
N ARG A 347 -1.15 26.56 1.84
CA ARG A 347 0.23 26.07 2.06
C ARG A 347 0.59 24.90 1.15
N TRP A 348 -0.39 24.05 0.84
CA TRP A 348 -0.20 22.98 -0.14
C TRP A 348 0.09 23.57 -1.52
N ILE A 349 -0.71 24.52 -2.00
CA ILE A 349 -0.57 25.18 -3.31
C ILE A 349 0.86 25.65 -3.58
N LYS A 350 1.51 26.33 -2.62
CA LYS A 350 2.90 26.81 -2.78
C LYS A 350 3.92 25.69 -3.00
N LYS A 351 3.68 24.51 -2.43
CA LYS A 351 4.58 23.35 -2.51
C LYS A 351 4.12 22.29 -3.49
N LYS A 352 2.85 22.35 -3.91
CA LYS A 352 2.20 21.44 -4.84
C LYS A 352 3.00 21.37 -6.13
N LYS A 353 3.46 22.52 -6.66
CA LYS A 353 4.29 22.58 -7.86
C LYS A 353 5.49 21.62 -7.78
N ALA A 354 6.24 21.63 -6.69
CA ALA A 354 7.40 20.73 -6.53
C ALA A 354 6.96 19.26 -6.48
N VAL A 355 5.94 18.94 -5.66
CA VAL A 355 5.43 17.56 -5.56
C VAL A 355 4.91 17.06 -6.91
N ASP A 356 4.13 17.88 -7.61
CA ASP A 356 3.60 17.59 -8.94
C ASP A 356 4.72 17.36 -9.95
N THR A 357 5.75 18.21 -9.96
CA THR A 357 6.90 18.06 -10.87
C THR A 357 7.59 16.72 -10.66
N TYR A 358 7.87 16.34 -9.41
CA TYR A 358 8.56 15.08 -9.12
C TYR A 358 7.66 13.86 -9.36
N ALA A 359 6.39 13.93 -8.99
CA ALA A 359 5.43 12.86 -9.24
C ALA A 359 5.20 12.65 -10.74
N LEU A 360 5.01 13.72 -11.51
CA LEU A 360 4.85 13.64 -12.96
C LEU A 360 6.12 13.13 -13.64
N ARG A 361 7.31 13.52 -13.15
CA ARG A 361 8.58 12.95 -13.63
C ARG A 361 8.61 11.44 -13.44
N ASP A 362 8.24 10.95 -12.25
CA ASP A 362 8.20 9.53 -11.95
C ASP A 362 7.13 8.80 -12.80
N ILE A 363 5.94 9.40 -13.01
CA ILE A 363 4.90 8.83 -13.88
C ILE A 363 5.41 8.71 -15.32
N LYS A 364 5.98 9.80 -15.86
CA LYS A 364 6.49 9.83 -17.24
C LYS A 364 7.66 8.88 -17.45
N SER A 365 8.54 8.74 -16.47
CA SER A 365 9.71 7.87 -16.58
C SER A 365 9.38 6.38 -16.43
N ALA A 366 8.20 6.02 -15.91
CA ALA A 366 7.82 4.61 -15.80
C ALA A 366 7.78 3.92 -17.17
N PRO A 367 8.41 2.73 -17.34
CA PRO A 367 8.41 1.97 -18.59
C PRO A 367 6.99 1.55 -18.96
N ALA A 368 6.59 1.66 -20.23
CA ALA A 368 5.21 1.38 -20.64
C ALA A 368 4.84 -0.11 -20.57
N GLU A 369 5.83 -0.97 -20.73
CA GLU A 369 5.73 -2.44 -20.73
C GLU A 369 5.66 -3.06 -19.33
N GLY A 370 5.96 -2.28 -18.28
CA GLY A 370 6.02 -2.74 -16.90
C GLY A 370 7.42 -2.67 -16.29
N ILE A 371 7.46 -2.77 -14.96
CA ILE A 371 8.70 -2.60 -14.20
C ILE A 371 9.51 -3.90 -14.21
N ARG A 372 10.79 -3.81 -14.55
CA ARG A 372 11.76 -4.92 -14.46
C ARG A 372 13.02 -4.49 -13.71
N SER A 373 13.78 -5.45 -13.22
CA SER A 373 15.08 -5.17 -12.63
C SER A 373 16.16 -5.01 -13.71
N PRO A 374 17.03 -3.98 -13.62
CA PRO A 374 18.20 -3.86 -14.46
C PRO A 374 19.39 -4.66 -13.95
N TYR A 375 19.35 -5.18 -12.71
CA TYR A 375 20.52 -5.78 -12.05
C TYR A 375 21.19 -6.83 -12.96
N PRO A 376 22.53 -6.85 -13.08
CA PRO A 376 23.52 -6.01 -12.38
C PRO A 376 23.70 -4.59 -12.95
N ASN A 377 23.01 -4.24 -14.03
CA ASN A 377 23.06 -2.92 -14.66
C ASN A 377 22.25 -1.88 -13.87
N ARG A 378 22.13 -0.67 -14.46
CA ARG A 378 21.40 0.47 -13.89
C ARG A 378 20.46 1.06 -14.94
N PHE A 379 19.24 1.42 -14.55
CA PHE A 379 18.34 2.24 -15.39
C PHE A 379 18.44 3.72 -15.05
N GLU A 380 17.97 4.59 -15.94
CA GLU A 380 17.85 6.03 -15.67
C GLU A 380 16.53 6.39 -14.95
N HIS A 381 15.46 5.64 -15.22
CA HIS A 381 14.09 5.99 -14.84
C HIS A 381 13.66 5.59 -13.41
N LYS A 382 14.56 5.01 -12.60
CA LYS A 382 14.35 4.64 -11.18
C LYS A 382 13.20 3.65 -10.88
N TRP A 383 12.65 2.98 -11.89
CA TRP A 383 11.63 1.93 -11.71
C TRP A 383 12.30 0.58 -11.91
N SER A 384 12.96 0.08 -10.86
CA SER A 384 13.77 -1.15 -10.91
C SER A 384 13.47 -2.17 -9.80
N THR A 385 12.47 -1.89 -8.97
CA THR A 385 12.16 -2.66 -7.76
C THR A 385 10.67 -2.81 -7.58
N ASN A 386 10.25 -3.83 -6.84
CA ASN A 386 8.95 -3.78 -6.19
C ASN A 386 8.93 -2.68 -5.11
N MET A 387 7.83 -1.95 -5.02
CA MET A 387 7.59 -0.96 -3.98
C MET A 387 8.70 0.10 -3.89
N LYS A 388 8.99 0.79 -4.99
CA LYS A 388 9.92 1.92 -5.12
C LYS A 388 9.95 2.81 -3.87
N TYR A 389 8.79 3.14 -3.33
CA TYR A 389 8.61 4.06 -2.19
C TYR A 389 8.96 3.50 -0.80
N ILE A 390 9.51 2.29 -0.73
CA ILE A 390 10.14 1.75 0.48
C ILE A 390 11.62 1.40 0.26
N ARG A 391 12.15 1.65 -0.94
CA ARG A 391 13.53 1.33 -1.36
C ARG A 391 14.41 2.56 -1.36
N ASP A 392 15.70 2.33 -1.10
CA ASP A 392 16.70 3.40 -1.09
C ASP A 392 16.96 3.83 -2.53
N LEU A 393 17.48 5.05 -2.67
CA LEU A 393 17.66 5.64 -3.99
C LEU A 393 18.56 4.77 -4.88
N LYS A 394 19.62 4.15 -4.31
CA LYS A 394 20.50 3.25 -5.08
C LYS A 394 19.72 2.05 -5.60
N THR A 395 19.00 1.35 -4.74
CA THR A 395 18.17 0.19 -5.14
C THR A 395 17.10 0.60 -6.16
N GLN A 396 16.52 1.80 -6.08
CA GLN A 396 15.58 2.29 -7.11
C GLN A 396 16.21 2.42 -8.50
N TYR A 397 17.52 2.58 -8.62
CA TYR A 397 18.22 2.65 -9.90
C TYR A 397 18.77 1.31 -10.38
N THR A 398 19.25 0.46 -9.47
CA THR A 398 19.99 -0.76 -9.79
C THR A 398 19.19 -2.05 -9.60
N GLY A 399 17.99 -1.97 -9.03
CA GLY A 399 17.34 -3.14 -8.47
C GLY A 399 18.06 -3.69 -7.24
N ARG A 400 17.57 -4.81 -6.71
CA ARG A 400 18.19 -5.54 -5.60
C ARG A 400 19.31 -6.46 -6.12
N ILE A 401 20.27 -6.78 -5.26
CA ILE A 401 21.22 -7.86 -5.55
C ILE A 401 20.41 -9.15 -5.79
N HIS A 402 20.82 -9.96 -6.78
CA HIS A 402 20.14 -11.19 -7.20
C HIS A 402 18.71 -10.98 -7.72
N SER A 403 18.44 -9.85 -8.36
CA SER A 403 17.14 -9.58 -8.97
C SER A 403 17.15 -9.60 -10.50
N GLN A 404 18.19 -10.16 -11.12
CA GLN A 404 18.26 -10.35 -12.57
C GLN A 404 16.95 -10.95 -13.09
N ASN A 405 16.45 -10.43 -14.21
CA ASN A 405 15.25 -10.93 -14.90
C ASN A 405 13.93 -10.85 -14.10
N ARG A 406 13.90 -10.20 -12.93
CA ARG A 406 12.66 -10.00 -12.19
C ARG A 406 11.80 -8.91 -12.82
N THR A 407 10.52 -9.19 -12.96
CA THR A 407 9.45 -8.22 -13.27
C THR A 407 8.58 -7.97 -12.03
N TYR A 408 7.98 -6.79 -11.91
CA TYR A 408 7.24 -6.37 -10.71
C TYR A 408 5.81 -5.89 -11.04
N ASN A 409 4.94 -5.98 -10.04
CA ASN A 409 3.49 -5.78 -10.18
C ASN A 409 3.01 -4.33 -10.44
N GLY A 410 3.85 -3.33 -10.22
CA GLY A 410 3.54 -1.93 -10.54
C GLY A 410 2.51 -1.22 -9.63
N LEU A 411 2.13 -1.79 -8.48
CA LEU A 411 1.15 -1.19 -7.56
C LEU A 411 1.56 0.20 -7.04
N ASP A 412 2.84 0.42 -6.88
CA ASP A 412 3.41 1.71 -6.46
C ASP A 412 3.28 2.80 -7.53
N PHE A 413 3.47 2.44 -8.80
CA PHE A 413 3.16 3.31 -9.93
C PHE A 413 1.66 3.62 -9.99
N MET A 414 0.80 2.61 -9.91
CA MET A 414 -0.66 2.78 -10.00
C MET A 414 -1.19 3.68 -8.88
N LEU A 415 -0.74 3.50 -7.64
CA LEU A 415 -1.20 4.34 -6.54
C LEU A 415 -0.65 5.77 -6.61
N LEU A 416 0.59 5.95 -7.08
CA LEU A 416 1.15 7.28 -7.37
C LEU A 416 0.29 7.98 -8.43
N PHE A 417 0.01 7.29 -9.54
CA PHE A 417 -0.80 7.80 -10.63
C PHE A 417 -2.16 8.25 -10.11
N ASN A 418 -2.89 7.36 -9.43
CA ASN A 418 -4.22 7.69 -8.91
C ASN A 418 -4.19 8.90 -7.96
N SER A 419 -3.26 8.90 -7.00
CA SER A 419 -3.13 9.99 -6.03
C SER A 419 -2.73 11.32 -6.68
N TYR A 420 -1.92 11.28 -7.74
CA TYR A 420 -1.55 12.46 -8.51
C TYR A 420 -2.77 13.07 -9.20
N TYR A 421 -3.56 12.27 -9.92
CA TYR A 421 -4.74 12.75 -10.63
C TYR A 421 -5.81 13.25 -9.65
N ILE A 422 -6.07 12.53 -8.56
CA ILE A 422 -7.02 12.96 -7.52
C ILE A 422 -6.66 14.33 -6.94
N THR A 423 -5.38 14.58 -6.66
CA THR A 423 -4.93 15.86 -6.08
C THR A 423 -4.78 16.99 -7.10
N ARG A 424 -4.70 16.67 -8.39
CA ARG A 424 -4.63 17.64 -9.49
C ARG A 424 -6.00 18.16 -9.89
N TYR A 425 -7.02 17.30 -9.87
CA TYR A 425 -8.39 17.64 -10.28
C TYR A 425 -9.37 17.42 -9.10
N PRO A 426 -9.33 18.29 -8.06
CA PRO A 426 -10.07 18.08 -6.81
C PRO A 426 -11.58 18.37 -6.89
#